data_AF-A0A258KVT2-F1
#
_entry.id   AF-A0A258KVT2-F1
#
_cell.length_a   1.000
_cell.length_b   1.000
_cell.length_c   1.000
_cell.angle_alpha   90.00
_cell.angle_beta   90.00
_cell.angle_gamma   90.00
#
_symmetry.space_group_name_H-M   'P 1'
#
loop_
_entity.id
_entity.type
_entity.pdbx_description
1 polymer ?
#
loop_
_entity_poly.entity_id
_entity_poly.type
_entity_poly.pdbx_seq_one_letter_code
_entity_poly.pdbx_strand_id
1 'polypeptide(L)'
;MLRQYELIERVHSYDPTADEALLNRAYVYAMRMHGSQTRASGDPYYAHPIEVAGILTEYRLDTATIVTALLHDVIEDTPVTREDIAGLFGDEIAELVEGVTKLSKLELQAENSRQAENLRKFILAISKDVRVLLVKLADRLHNMRTLHFIKSQAKRERIARETRDIYAPLARNIGCHRICTELEELSFEHTNPVARNAIIRRLETLRAEQGGAVALVSQEIAARLESAGVPARVFGREKSPYSIWRKLQRKSIGFSQMSDIYAFRVIVESEEDCYRALGVLHRAWSSVPDRFKDFISTPKRNNYRSLHTTVVGPRGMRIEMQIRTEAMDRVNEEGVAAHFRYKDASYGLDLEGMEAAGGRDPLANLRQLVQVLEHGGDAEELVEHAKLEMFLDQVFVFTPKGKLVSLPRGAMPLDFAYAVHTSVGDTCIGVKINGELKPLRTGLNNGDVVEVIRGSKPVVPPDWRSLTVTGRARS
;
A
#
# COMPACT_ATOMS: atom_id res chain seq x y z
N MET A 1 -22.89 5.45 12.85
CA MET A 1 -23.36 6.51 11.94
C MET A 1 -22.99 7.86 12.52
N LEU A 2 -21.99 8.50 11.90
CA LEU A 2 -21.61 9.87 12.19
C LEU A 2 -22.77 10.83 11.90
N ARG A 3 -23.09 11.68 12.87
CA ARG A 3 -24.02 12.79 12.67
C ARG A 3 -23.33 13.91 11.90
N GLN A 4 -24.13 14.76 11.27
CA GLN A 4 -23.66 15.89 10.47
C GLN A 4 -22.61 16.75 11.19
N TYR A 5 -22.91 17.18 12.42
CA TYR A 5 -21.98 18.01 13.21
C TYR A 5 -20.69 17.25 13.56
N GLU A 6 -20.76 15.95 13.83
CA GLU A 6 -19.59 15.13 14.18
C GLU A 6 -18.63 15.00 12.99
N LEU A 7 -19.16 14.90 11.76
CA LEU A 7 -18.34 14.87 10.54
C LEU A 7 -17.58 16.19 10.38
N ILE A 8 -18.29 17.31 10.55
CA ILE A 8 -17.74 18.66 10.42
C ILE A 8 -16.67 18.92 11.49
N GLU A 9 -16.96 18.59 12.76
CA GLU A 9 -15.99 18.70 13.85
C GLU A 9 -14.72 17.88 13.59
N ARG A 10 -14.85 16.66 13.03
CA ARG A 10 -13.69 15.85 12.67
C ARG A 10 -12.86 16.51 11.58
N VAL A 11 -13.47 17.02 10.52
CA VAL A 11 -12.73 17.71 9.45
C VAL A 11 -12.04 18.96 10.00
N HIS A 12 -12.73 19.79 10.77
CA HIS A 12 -12.15 21.00 11.39
C HIS A 12 -11.00 20.71 12.36
N SER A 13 -10.97 19.52 12.98
CA SER A 13 -9.87 19.16 13.87
C SER A 13 -8.50 19.10 13.18
N TYR A 14 -8.46 18.89 11.85
CA TYR A 14 -7.24 18.87 11.06
C TYR A 14 -7.19 19.93 9.94
N ASP A 15 -8.35 20.43 9.48
CA ASP A 15 -8.51 21.52 8.52
C ASP A 15 -9.45 22.60 9.09
N PRO A 16 -8.95 23.52 9.94
CA PRO A 16 -9.73 24.66 10.44
C PRO A 16 -10.35 25.56 9.36
N THR A 17 -9.84 25.52 8.13
CA THR A 17 -10.33 26.32 6.99
C THR A 17 -11.39 25.62 6.15
N ALA A 18 -11.77 24.40 6.51
CA ALA A 18 -12.75 23.62 5.78
C ALA A 18 -14.07 24.39 5.60
N ASP A 19 -14.65 24.34 4.41
CA ASP A 19 -15.93 24.96 4.12
C ASP A 19 -17.06 24.12 4.74
N GLU A 20 -17.47 24.51 5.95
CA GLU A 20 -18.58 23.90 6.67
C GLU A 20 -19.88 23.94 5.86
N ALA A 21 -20.15 25.03 5.13
CA ALA A 21 -21.38 25.17 4.36
C ALA A 21 -21.40 24.19 3.17
N LEU A 22 -20.25 23.95 2.55
CA LEU A 22 -20.09 22.96 1.48
C LEU A 22 -20.29 21.53 2.00
N LEU A 23 -19.65 21.17 3.12
CA LEU A 23 -19.81 19.86 3.77
C LEU A 23 -21.27 19.61 4.18
N ASN A 24 -21.90 20.61 4.79
CA ASN A 24 -23.31 20.57 5.19
C ASN A 24 -24.22 20.33 3.98
N ARG A 25 -24.00 21.09 2.89
CA ARG A 25 -24.78 20.95 1.66
C ARG A 25 -24.64 19.55 1.08
N ALA A 26 -23.41 19.01 1.02
CA ALA A 26 -23.15 17.68 0.49
C ALA A 26 -23.82 16.58 1.33
N TYR A 27 -23.75 16.70 2.66
CA TYR A 27 -24.37 15.75 3.59
C TYR A 27 -25.90 15.72 3.40
N VAL A 28 -26.54 16.89 3.40
CA VAL A 28 -28.00 17.00 3.20
C VAL A 28 -28.40 16.52 1.81
N TYR A 29 -27.61 16.84 0.78
CA TYR A 29 -27.88 16.41 -0.58
C TYR A 29 -27.81 14.89 -0.73
N ALA A 30 -26.75 14.25 -0.21
CA ALA A 30 -26.62 12.79 -0.20
C ALA A 30 -27.80 12.14 0.53
N MET A 31 -28.16 12.65 1.71
CA MET A 31 -29.33 12.15 2.46
C MET A 31 -30.63 12.28 1.67
N ARG A 32 -30.85 13.41 1.00
CA ARG A 32 -32.06 13.65 0.20
C ARG A 32 -32.15 12.71 -0.99
N MET A 33 -31.04 12.53 -1.70
CA MET A 33 -30.97 11.71 -2.91
C MET A 33 -31.14 10.21 -2.62
N HIS A 34 -30.67 9.76 -1.46
CA HIS A 34 -30.76 8.37 -1.02
C HIS A 34 -31.90 8.10 -0.01
N GLY A 35 -32.70 9.11 0.33
CA GLY A 35 -33.63 9.12 1.47
C GLY A 35 -34.84 8.17 1.41
N SER A 36 -35.07 7.49 0.28
CA SER A 36 -36.16 6.51 0.12
C SER A 36 -35.67 5.09 -0.20
N GLN A 37 -34.36 4.86 -0.29
CA GLN A 37 -33.81 3.54 -0.58
C GLN A 37 -33.39 2.83 0.72
N THR A 38 -33.66 1.52 0.81
CA THR A 38 -33.15 0.64 1.86
C THR A 38 -32.10 -0.29 1.27
N ARG A 39 -30.97 -0.50 1.97
CA ARG A 39 -29.98 -1.49 1.53
C ARG A 39 -30.55 -2.91 1.65
N ALA A 40 -29.93 -3.87 0.96
CA ALA A 40 -30.26 -5.29 1.13
C ALA A 40 -30.11 -5.80 2.59
N SER A 41 -29.41 -5.05 3.46
CA SER A 41 -29.29 -5.28 4.91
C SER A 41 -30.47 -4.77 5.74
N GLY A 42 -31.32 -3.89 5.21
CA GLY A 42 -32.40 -3.22 5.93
C GLY A 42 -32.05 -1.85 6.52
N ASP A 43 -30.78 -1.44 6.45
CA ASP A 43 -30.34 -0.10 6.90
C ASP A 43 -30.74 1.00 5.91
N PRO A 44 -30.92 2.25 6.38
CA PRO A 44 -31.14 3.39 5.49
C PRO A 44 -29.94 3.61 4.54
N TYR A 45 -30.20 3.80 3.25
CA TYR A 45 -29.16 3.85 2.20
C TYR A 45 -28.10 4.94 2.42
N TYR A 46 -28.46 6.06 3.06
CA TYR A 46 -27.54 7.17 3.35
C TYR A 46 -26.42 6.83 4.36
N ALA A 47 -26.49 5.68 5.05
CA ALA A 47 -25.47 5.26 6.00
C ALA A 47 -24.10 5.08 5.35
N HIS A 48 -24.06 4.53 4.15
CA HIS A 48 -22.80 4.16 3.53
C HIS A 48 -21.94 5.36 3.13
N PRO A 49 -22.43 6.34 2.34
CA PRO A 49 -21.61 7.50 1.99
C PRO A 49 -21.07 8.25 3.22
N ILE A 50 -21.84 8.30 4.31
CA ILE A 50 -21.42 8.91 5.57
C ILE A 50 -20.28 8.12 6.23
N GLU A 51 -20.39 6.78 6.30
CA GLU A 51 -19.33 5.95 6.85
C GLU A 51 -18.07 5.96 5.97
N VAL A 52 -18.21 6.05 4.64
CA VAL A 52 -17.08 6.24 3.72
C VAL A 52 -16.38 7.58 3.96
N ALA A 53 -17.14 8.67 4.07
CA ALA A 53 -16.59 9.98 4.44
C ALA A 53 -15.92 9.93 5.82
N GLY A 54 -16.53 9.25 6.78
CA GLY A 54 -15.98 9.01 8.12
C GLY A 54 -14.62 8.31 8.09
N ILE A 55 -14.48 7.26 7.28
CA ILE A 55 -13.18 6.59 7.08
C ILE A 55 -12.14 7.59 6.56
N LEU A 56 -12.48 8.39 5.56
CA LEU A 56 -11.55 9.35 4.95
C LEU A 56 -11.13 10.49 5.90
N THR A 57 -11.96 10.85 6.89
CA THR A 57 -11.55 11.80 7.94
C THR A 57 -10.41 11.27 8.81
N GLU A 58 -10.29 9.95 8.99
CA GLU A 58 -9.15 9.36 9.72
C GLU A 58 -7.83 9.53 8.96
N TYR A 59 -7.91 9.71 7.64
CA TYR A 59 -6.80 9.98 6.74
C TYR A 59 -6.58 11.47 6.49
N ARG A 60 -7.32 12.35 7.18
CA ARG A 60 -7.16 13.81 7.14
C ARG A 60 -7.17 14.39 5.71
N LEU A 61 -8.08 13.91 4.87
CA LEU A 61 -8.19 14.37 3.48
C LEU A 61 -8.92 15.72 3.38
N ASP A 62 -8.68 16.42 2.28
CA ASP A 62 -9.25 17.74 1.97
C ASP A 62 -10.77 17.71 1.82
N THR A 63 -11.38 18.89 2.01
CA THR A 63 -12.84 19.07 1.96
C THR A 63 -13.46 18.53 0.67
N ALA A 64 -12.82 18.74 -0.49
CA ALA A 64 -13.30 18.23 -1.77
C ALA A 64 -13.41 16.70 -1.77
N THR A 65 -12.40 15.99 -1.24
CA THR A 65 -12.44 14.52 -1.13
C THR A 65 -13.55 14.03 -0.20
N ILE A 66 -13.75 14.69 0.94
CA ILE A 66 -14.82 14.33 1.88
C ILE A 66 -16.20 14.54 1.23
N VAL A 67 -16.39 15.63 0.49
CA VAL A 67 -17.61 15.88 -0.28
C VAL A 67 -17.80 14.83 -1.37
N THR A 68 -16.75 14.49 -2.13
CA THR A 68 -16.79 13.40 -3.13
C THR A 68 -17.23 12.09 -2.50
N ALA A 69 -16.75 11.74 -1.31
CA ALA A 69 -17.16 10.53 -0.61
C ALA A 69 -18.64 10.52 -0.21
N LEU A 70 -19.20 11.67 0.19
CA LEU A 70 -20.63 11.80 0.45
C LEU A 70 -21.47 11.63 -0.82
N LEU A 71 -20.91 11.99 -1.99
CA LEU A 71 -21.62 12.03 -3.27
C LEU A 71 -21.31 10.87 -4.22
N HIS A 72 -20.41 9.95 -3.86
CA HIS A 72 -19.79 9.01 -4.80
C HIS A 72 -20.79 8.07 -5.52
N ASP A 73 -21.86 7.68 -4.83
CA ASP A 73 -22.93 6.81 -5.34
C ASP A 73 -24.12 7.60 -5.93
N VAL A 74 -24.12 8.94 -5.82
CA VAL A 74 -25.28 9.75 -6.23
C VAL A 74 -25.51 9.67 -7.73
N ILE A 75 -24.46 9.71 -8.55
CA ILE A 75 -24.58 9.60 -10.03
C ILE A 75 -24.96 8.17 -10.46
N GLU A 76 -24.60 7.15 -9.67
CA GLU A 76 -24.86 5.76 -10.03
C GLU A 76 -26.29 5.34 -9.69
N ASP A 77 -26.77 5.71 -8.51
CA ASP A 77 -28.03 5.20 -7.95
C ASP A 77 -29.22 6.16 -8.09
N THR A 78 -28.99 7.34 -8.66
CA THR A 78 -30.02 8.37 -8.80
C THR A 78 -29.99 9.04 -10.18
N PRO A 79 -31.04 9.77 -10.58
CA PRO A 79 -31.08 10.47 -11.88
C PRO A 79 -30.13 11.66 -12.01
N VAL A 80 -29.31 11.95 -11.00
CA VAL A 80 -28.42 13.11 -10.95
C VAL A 80 -27.28 12.95 -11.95
N THR A 81 -26.99 14.02 -12.66
CA THR A 81 -25.94 14.08 -13.68
C THR A 81 -24.65 14.73 -13.14
N ARG A 82 -23.56 14.60 -13.89
CA ARG A 82 -22.30 15.30 -13.60
C ARG A 82 -22.51 16.81 -13.58
N GLU A 83 -23.31 17.32 -14.51
CA GLU A 83 -23.62 18.74 -14.67
C GLU A 83 -24.36 19.29 -13.44
N ASP A 84 -25.27 18.50 -12.84
CA ASP A 84 -25.94 18.87 -11.59
C ASP A 84 -24.96 19.00 -10.42
N ILE A 85 -24.01 18.07 -10.31
CA ILE A 85 -22.97 18.12 -9.27
C ILE A 85 -22.06 19.34 -9.49
N ALA A 86 -21.65 19.60 -10.72
CA ALA A 86 -20.82 20.75 -11.07
C ALA A 86 -21.51 22.08 -10.70
N GLY A 87 -22.81 22.21 -10.99
CA GLY A 87 -23.58 23.39 -10.64
C GLY A 87 -23.74 23.62 -9.13
N LEU A 88 -23.77 22.56 -8.32
CA LEU A 88 -24.03 22.66 -6.87
C LEU A 88 -22.75 22.71 -6.01
N PHE A 89 -21.69 22.05 -6.46
CA PHE A 89 -20.46 21.78 -5.69
C PHE A 89 -19.18 22.18 -6.42
N GLY A 90 -19.24 22.56 -7.69
CA GLY A 90 -18.10 22.98 -8.50
C GLY A 90 -17.51 21.85 -9.36
N ASP A 91 -16.74 22.26 -10.38
CA ASP A 91 -16.20 21.35 -11.39
C ASP A 91 -15.22 20.32 -10.82
N GLU A 92 -14.38 20.70 -9.85
CA GLU A 92 -13.42 19.78 -9.23
C GLU A 92 -14.11 18.58 -8.57
N ILE A 93 -15.13 18.83 -7.74
CA ILE A 93 -15.88 17.77 -7.08
C ILE A 93 -16.64 16.92 -8.11
N ALA A 94 -17.18 17.54 -9.16
CA ALA A 94 -17.86 16.81 -10.23
C ALA A 94 -16.92 15.86 -10.98
N GLU A 95 -15.69 16.29 -11.28
CA GLU A 95 -14.66 15.43 -11.88
C GLU A 95 -14.26 14.28 -10.97
N LEU A 96 -14.10 14.53 -9.67
CA LEU A 96 -13.77 13.49 -8.69
C LEU A 96 -14.91 12.45 -8.57
N VAL A 97 -16.16 12.90 -8.42
CA VAL A 97 -17.33 12.01 -8.33
C VAL A 97 -17.49 11.19 -9.62
N GLU A 98 -17.39 11.84 -10.78
CA GLU A 98 -17.44 11.14 -12.06
C GLU A 98 -16.31 10.11 -12.20
N GLY A 99 -15.11 10.45 -11.73
CA GLY A 99 -13.97 9.54 -11.65
C GLY A 99 -14.31 8.28 -10.85
N VAL A 100 -14.90 8.43 -9.66
CA VAL A 100 -15.29 7.30 -8.80
C VAL A 100 -16.40 6.47 -9.44
N THR A 101 -17.45 7.09 -9.98
CA THR A 101 -18.56 6.39 -10.64
C THR A 101 -18.09 5.58 -11.87
N LYS A 102 -17.15 6.13 -12.65
CA LYS A 102 -16.54 5.40 -13.78
C LYS A 102 -15.83 4.12 -13.30
N LEU A 103 -15.14 4.16 -12.16
CA LEU A 103 -14.51 2.99 -11.58
C LEU A 103 -15.53 1.91 -11.20
N SER A 104 -16.61 2.28 -10.51
CA SER A 104 -17.68 1.34 -10.12
C SER A 104 -18.31 0.63 -11.32
N LYS A 105 -18.58 1.36 -12.41
CA LYS A 105 -19.14 0.77 -13.65
C LYS A 105 -18.20 -0.25 -14.31
N LEU A 106 -16.89 -0.06 -14.21
CA LEU A 106 -15.89 -0.98 -14.77
C LEU A 106 -15.80 -2.30 -13.98
N GLU A 107 -16.02 -2.25 -12.66
CA GLU A 107 -16.10 -3.46 -11.81
C GLU A 107 -17.29 -4.34 -12.20
N LEU A 108 -18.46 -3.73 -12.44
CA LEU A 108 -19.67 -4.44 -12.85
C LEU A 108 -19.49 -5.13 -14.22
N GLN A 109 -18.75 -4.51 -15.14
CA GLN A 109 -18.48 -5.09 -16.46
C GLN A 109 -17.40 -6.17 -16.46
N ALA A 110 -16.57 -6.26 -15.42
CA ALA A 110 -15.52 -7.29 -15.28
C ALA A 110 -16.09 -8.70 -15.01
N GLU A 111 -17.41 -8.82 -14.90
CA GLU A 111 -18.14 -10.10 -14.89
C GLU A 111 -18.09 -10.82 -16.25
N ASN A 112 -17.80 -10.11 -17.34
CA ASN A 112 -17.53 -10.66 -18.67
C ASN A 112 -16.03 -10.64 -18.95
N SER A 113 -15.54 -11.49 -19.87
CA SER A 113 -14.14 -11.84 -20.20
C SER A 113 -13.15 -10.69 -20.52
N ARG A 114 -13.50 -9.43 -20.29
CA ARG A 114 -12.70 -8.21 -20.52
C ARG A 114 -12.05 -7.67 -19.24
N GLN A 115 -11.48 -8.55 -18.42
CA GLN A 115 -10.88 -8.17 -17.14
C GLN A 115 -9.73 -7.16 -17.32
N ALA A 116 -9.00 -7.28 -18.44
CA ALA A 116 -7.83 -6.46 -18.70
C ALA A 116 -8.15 -5.02 -19.13
N GLU A 117 -9.15 -4.83 -19.99
CA GLU A 117 -9.57 -3.51 -20.47
C GLU A 117 -10.18 -2.68 -19.34
N ASN A 118 -10.94 -3.34 -18.45
CA ASN A 118 -11.52 -2.69 -17.28
C ASN A 118 -10.45 -2.27 -16.27
N LEU A 119 -9.43 -3.12 -16.04
CA LEU A 119 -8.29 -2.75 -15.21
C LEU A 119 -7.48 -1.60 -15.83
N ARG A 120 -7.30 -1.57 -17.15
CA ARG A 120 -6.63 -0.45 -17.84
C ARG A 120 -7.38 0.87 -17.63
N LYS A 121 -8.70 0.89 -17.85
CA LYS A 121 -9.53 2.08 -17.61
C LYS A 121 -9.53 2.49 -16.13
N PHE A 122 -9.52 1.50 -15.24
CA PHE A 122 -9.43 1.68 -13.80
C PHE A 122 -8.11 2.38 -13.40
N ILE A 123 -6.96 1.90 -13.88
CA ILE A 123 -5.65 2.51 -13.61
C ILE A 123 -5.57 3.92 -14.23
N LEU A 124 -6.11 4.13 -15.43
CA LEU A 124 -6.12 5.45 -16.09
C LEU A 124 -6.87 6.50 -15.26
N ALA A 125 -8.06 6.17 -14.75
CA ALA A 125 -8.85 7.09 -13.92
C ALA A 125 -8.13 7.45 -12.61
N ILE A 126 -7.50 6.47 -11.96
CA ILE A 126 -6.70 6.68 -10.74
C ILE A 126 -5.44 7.52 -10.99
N SER A 127 -4.82 7.35 -12.16
CA SER A 127 -3.55 8.02 -12.48
C SER A 127 -3.66 9.54 -12.56
N LYS A 128 -4.87 10.06 -12.79
CA LYS A 128 -5.17 11.49 -12.85
C LYS A 128 -5.19 12.13 -11.47
N ASP A 129 -5.92 11.53 -10.54
CA ASP A 129 -6.06 12.04 -9.18
C ASP A 129 -6.14 10.90 -8.15
N VAL A 130 -5.24 10.92 -7.17
CA VAL A 130 -5.17 9.88 -6.13
C VAL A 130 -6.39 9.92 -5.20
N ARG A 131 -7.07 11.07 -5.08
CA ARG A 131 -8.30 11.23 -4.28
C ARG A 131 -9.39 10.29 -4.75
N VAL A 132 -9.50 10.05 -6.06
CA VAL A 132 -10.44 9.08 -6.64
C VAL A 132 -10.17 7.66 -6.12
N LEU A 133 -8.90 7.25 -6.07
CA LEU A 133 -8.51 5.94 -5.51
C LEU A 133 -8.78 5.87 -4.01
N LEU A 134 -8.49 6.93 -3.26
CA LEU A 134 -8.71 6.97 -1.81
C LEU A 134 -10.20 6.79 -1.47
N VAL A 135 -11.08 7.53 -2.16
CA VAL A 135 -12.54 7.36 -2.01
C VAL A 135 -12.94 5.94 -2.35
N LYS A 136 -12.42 5.37 -3.45
CA LYS A 136 -12.78 4.01 -3.86
C LYS A 136 -12.29 2.93 -2.90
N LEU A 137 -11.12 3.12 -2.31
CA LEU A 137 -10.59 2.22 -1.27
C LEU A 137 -11.41 2.29 0.01
N ALA A 138 -11.89 3.48 0.41
CA ALA A 138 -12.77 3.65 1.56
C ALA A 138 -14.16 3.05 1.32
N ASP A 139 -14.75 3.25 0.13
CA ASP A 139 -15.96 2.56 -0.32
C ASP A 139 -15.78 1.04 -0.20
N ARG A 140 -14.74 0.49 -0.85
CA ARG A 140 -14.47 -0.94 -0.81
C ARG A 140 -14.24 -1.46 0.61
N LEU A 141 -13.56 -0.69 1.47
CA LEU A 141 -13.35 -1.05 2.87
C LEU A 141 -14.67 -1.15 3.63
N HIS A 142 -15.55 -0.16 3.50
CA HIS A 142 -16.86 -0.22 4.11
C HIS A 142 -17.69 -1.40 3.59
N ASN A 143 -17.65 -1.67 2.28
CA ASN A 143 -18.31 -2.83 1.69
C ASN A 143 -17.78 -4.15 2.25
N MET A 144 -16.47 -4.27 2.47
CA MET A 144 -15.87 -5.43 3.12
C MET A 144 -16.28 -5.55 4.60
N ARG A 145 -16.39 -4.45 5.35
CA ARG A 145 -16.85 -4.47 6.76
C ARG A 145 -18.30 -4.97 6.88
N THR A 146 -19.13 -4.66 5.88
CA THR A 146 -20.55 -5.04 5.83
C THR A 146 -20.83 -6.29 4.98
N LEU A 147 -19.78 -6.97 4.49
CA LEU A 147 -19.91 -8.07 3.52
C LEU A 147 -20.72 -9.26 4.05
N HIS A 148 -20.73 -9.45 5.38
CA HIS A 148 -21.46 -10.52 6.05
C HIS A 148 -22.98 -10.45 5.88
N PHE A 149 -23.56 -9.28 5.57
CA PHE A 149 -24.99 -9.12 5.28
C PHE A 149 -25.40 -9.69 3.91
N ILE A 150 -24.45 -9.93 3.01
CA ILE A 150 -24.75 -10.54 1.71
C ILE A 150 -25.05 -12.04 1.92
N LYS A 151 -26.30 -12.44 1.63
CA LYS A 151 -26.76 -13.82 1.81
C LYS A 151 -25.98 -14.84 0.96
N SER A 152 -25.62 -14.47 -0.27
CA SER A 152 -24.90 -15.36 -1.19
C SER A 152 -23.44 -15.54 -0.78
N GLN A 153 -23.06 -16.77 -0.41
CA GLN A 153 -21.68 -17.14 -0.10
C GLN A 153 -20.76 -16.94 -1.32
N ALA A 154 -21.20 -17.36 -2.51
CA ALA A 154 -20.43 -17.19 -3.73
C ALA A 154 -20.13 -15.71 -4.04
N LYS A 155 -21.12 -14.81 -3.81
CA LYS A 155 -20.92 -13.37 -3.98
C LYS A 155 -19.93 -12.81 -2.96
N ARG A 156 -20.02 -13.23 -1.69
CA ARG A 156 -19.07 -12.84 -0.64
C ARG A 156 -17.64 -13.26 -0.97
N GLU A 157 -17.43 -14.51 -1.34
CA GLU A 157 -16.11 -15.01 -1.73
C GLU A 157 -15.54 -14.29 -2.95
N ARG A 158 -16.38 -14.01 -3.96
CA ARG A 158 -15.96 -13.28 -5.15
C ARG A 158 -15.45 -11.89 -4.80
N ILE A 159 -16.25 -11.11 -4.06
CA ILE A 159 -15.86 -9.76 -3.61
C ILE A 159 -14.59 -9.84 -2.77
N ALA A 160 -14.49 -10.80 -1.84
CA ALA A 160 -13.33 -10.96 -1.00
C ALA A 160 -12.04 -11.30 -1.79
N ARG A 161 -12.12 -12.15 -2.83
CA ARG A 161 -10.98 -12.44 -3.72
C ARG A 161 -10.58 -11.20 -4.51
N GLU A 162 -11.53 -10.50 -5.11
CA GLU A 162 -11.29 -9.26 -5.83
C GLU A 162 -10.60 -8.21 -4.94
N THR A 163 -11.13 -8.00 -3.73
CA THR A 163 -10.55 -7.11 -2.72
C THR A 163 -9.09 -7.46 -2.42
N ARG A 164 -8.80 -8.76 -2.22
CA ARG A 164 -7.44 -9.23 -1.91
C ARG A 164 -6.49 -9.10 -3.09
N ASP A 165 -6.97 -9.35 -4.30
CA ASP A 165 -6.14 -9.48 -5.50
C ASP A 165 -6.02 -8.16 -6.26
N ILE A 166 -6.87 -7.16 -6.00
CA ILE A 166 -6.86 -5.85 -6.67
C ILE A 166 -6.71 -4.71 -5.65
N TYR A 167 -7.67 -4.53 -4.75
CA TYR A 167 -7.74 -3.34 -3.88
C TYR A 167 -6.66 -3.29 -2.81
N ALA A 168 -6.38 -4.40 -2.14
CA ALA A 168 -5.32 -4.45 -1.14
C ALA A 168 -3.93 -4.12 -1.74
N PRO A 169 -3.53 -4.70 -2.90
CA PRO A 169 -2.32 -4.28 -3.62
C PRO A 169 -2.29 -2.79 -3.99
N LEU A 170 -3.41 -2.22 -4.43
CA LEU A 170 -3.49 -0.80 -4.76
C LEU A 170 -3.29 0.09 -3.52
N ALA A 171 -3.97 -0.24 -2.41
CA ALA A 171 -3.78 0.44 -1.13
C ALA A 171 -2.31 0.37 -0.68
N ARG A 172 -1.66 -0.79 -0.82
CA ARG A 172 -0.23 -0.96 -0.53
C ARG A 172 0.64 -0.04 -1.39
N ASN A 173 0.35 0.07 -2.69
CA ASN A 173 1.14 0.86 -3.62
C ASN A 173 1.12 2.36 -3.30
N ILE A 174 -0.01 2.90 -2.85
CA ILE A 174 -0.11 4.29 -2.40
C ILE A 174 0.27 4.49 -0.92
N GLY A 175 0.73 3.43 -0.25
CA GLY A 175 1.23 3.48 1.13
C GLY A 175 0.15 3.42 2.21
N CYS A 176 -1.13 3.26 1.86
CA CYS A 176 -2.25 3.14 2.80
C CYS A 176 -2.25 1.75 3.47
N HIS A 177 -1.26 1.50 4.34
CA HIS A 177 -1.01 0.18 4.93
C HIS A 177 -2.13 -0.27 5.88
N ARG A 178 -2.77 0.67 6.59
CA ARG A 178 -3.95 0.37 7.44
C ARG A 178 -5.11 -0.19 6.62
N ILE A 179 -5.58 0.53 5.59
CA ILE A 179 -6.60 0.03 4.65
C ILE A 179 -6.17 -1.31 4.05
N CYS A 180 -4.94 -1.41 3.53
CA CYS A 180 -4.44 -2.65 2.92
C CYS A 180 -4.57 -3.84 3.88
N THR A 181 -4.10 -3.68 5.13
CA THR A 181 -4.11 -4.77 6.12
C THR A 181 -5.54 -5.17 6.46
N GLU A 182 -6.42 -4.19 6.64
CA GLU A 182 -7.82 -4.45 7.00
C GLU A 182 -8.58 -5.14 5.86
N LEU A 183 -8.40 -4.69 4.62
CA LEU A 183 -8.94 -5.35 3.43
C LEU A 183 -8.46 -6.80 3.32
N GLU A 184 -7.17 -7.05 3.56
CA GLU A 184 -6.59 -8.40 3.54
C GLU A 184 -7.20 -9.32 4.62
N GLU A 185 -7.39 -8.82 5.83
CA GLU A 185 -8.01 -9.56 6.94
C GLU A 185 -9.48 -9.87 6.67
N LEU A 186 -10.26 -8.88 6.23
CA LEU A 186 -11.68 -9.07 5.87
C LEU A 186 -11.82 -10.03 4.69
N SER A 187 -10.94 -9.93 3.69
CA SER A 187 -10.89 -10.90 2.61
C SER A 187 -10.54 -12.30 3.09
N PHE A 188 -9.62 -12.44 4.04
CA PHE A 188 -9.21 -13.74 4.56
C PHE A 188 -10.35 -14.45 5.29
N GLU A 189 -11.18 -13.69 6.01
CA GLU A 189 -12.38 -14.19 6.69
C GLU A 189 -13.34 -14.93 5.75
N HIS A 190 -13.54 -14.40 4.55
CA HIS A 190 -14.46 -14.99 3.59
C HIS A 190 -13.79 -16.00 2.65
N THR A 191 -12.51 -15.83 2.32
CA THR A 191 -11.82 -16.71 1.35
C THR A 191 -11.25 -17.97 1.97
N ASN A 192 -10.87 -17.94 3.25
CA ASN A 192 -10.35 -19.12 3.95
C ASN A 192 -10.63 -19.05 5.46
N PRO A 193 -11.91 -19.18 5.87
CA PRO A 193 -12.31 -19.06 7.27
C PRO A 193 -11.67 -20.12 8.17
N VAL A 194 -11.45 -21.34 7.66
CA VAL A 194 -10.88 -22.45 8.43
C VAL A 194 -9.43 -22.12 8.84
N ALA A 195 -8.59 -21.71 7.89
CA ALA A 195 -7.21 -21.35 8.19
C ALA A 195 -7.13 -20.11 9.09
N ARG A 196 -7.99 -19.11 8.86
CA ARG A 196 -8.07 -17.92 9.73
C ARG A 196 -8.38 -18.28 11.17
N ASN A 197 -9.42 -19.07 11.39
CA ASN A 197 -9.85 -19.46 12.74
C ASN A 197 -8.79 -20.32 13.44
N ALA A 198 -8.09 -21.19 12.71
CA ALA A 198 -6.97 -21.95 13.27
C ALA A 198 -5.82 -21.04 13.72
N ILE A 199 -5.46 -20.03 12.93
CA ILE A 199 -4.42 -19.05 13.28
C ILE A 199 -4.85 -18.21 14.48
N ILE A 200 -6.08 -17.71 14.50
CA ILE A 200 -6.61 -16.90 15.61
C ILE A 200 -6.55 -17.69 16.93
N ARG A 201 -7.06 -18.93 16.96
CA ARG A 201 -7.01 -19.77 18.17
C ARG A 201 -5.58 -19.97 18.66
N ARG A 202 -4.65 -20.21 17.73
CA ARG A 202 -3.24 -20.42 18.07
C ARG A 202 -2.57 -19.13 18.56
N LEU A 203 -2.94 -17.97 18.00
CA LEU A 203 -2.51 -16.66 18.49
C LEU A 203 -3.01 -16.39 19.90
N GLU A 204 -4.27 -16.72 20.22
CA GLU A 204 -4.84 -16.59 21.56
C GLU A 204 -4.06 -17.43 22.59
N THR A 205 -3.75 -18.69 22.27
CA THR A 205 -2.91 -19.53 23.13
C THR A 205 -1.53 -18.90 23.37
N LEU A 206 -0.89 -18.43 22.30
CA LEU A 206 0.46 -17.85 22.38
C LEU A 206 0.47 -16.49 23.10
N ARG A 207 -0.60 -15.70 23.01
CA ARG A 207 -0.78 -14.48 23.82
C ARG A 207 -0.81 -14.81 25.31
N ALA A 208 -1.55 -15.84 25.70
CA ALA A 208 -1.63 -16.27 27.11
C ALA A 208 -0.27 -16.76 27.63
N GLU A 209 0.48 -17.50 26.80
CA GLU A 209 1.80 -18.04 27.17
C GLU A 209 2.93 -16.98 27.16
N GLN A 210 2.88 -16.01 26.24
CA GLN A 210 4.03 -15.12 25.95
C GLN A 210 3.76 -13.62 26.13
N GLY A 211 2.57 -13.20 26.56
CA GLY A 211 2.23 -11.78 26.75
C GLY A 211 3.20 -11.05 27.69
N GLY A 212 3.59 -11.70 28.81
CA GLY A 212 4.58 -11.14 29.73
C GLY A 212 5.98 -10.99 29.11
N ALA A 213 6.36 -11.87 28.19
CA ALA A 213 7.65 -11.80 27.51
C ALA A 213 7.74 -10.58 26.57
N VAL A 214 6.65 -10.22 25.89
CA VAL A 214 6.61 -9.05 24.99
C VAL A 214 6.81 -7.75 25.76
N ALA A 215 6.16 -7.61 26.92
CA ALA A 215 6.33 -6.45 27.78
C ALA A 215 7.77 -6.33 28.30
N LEU A 216 8.35 -7.44 28.77
CA LEU A 216 9.74 -7.50 29.22
C LEU A 216 10.73 -7.11 28.13
N VAL A 217 10.56 -7.62 26.90
CA VAL A 217 11.43 -7.26 25.77
C VAL A 217 11.28 -5.78 25.41
N SER A 218 10.06 -5.22 25.42
CA SER A 218 9.83 -3.80 25.15
C SER A 218 10.52 -2.90 26.18
N GLN A 219 10.42 -3.26 27.47
CA GLN A 219 11.09 -2.55 28.57
C GLN A 219 12.62 -2.64 28.47
N GLU A 220 13.16 -3.81 28.14
CA GLU A 220 14.60 -4.02 27.97
C GLU A 220 15.16 -3.21 26.80
N ILE A 221 14.44 -3.15 25.66
CA ILE A 221 14.82 -2.30 24.52
C ILE A 221 14.79 -0.83 24.95
N ALA A 222 13.73 -0.38 25.63
CA ALA A 222 13.59 1.00 26.09
C ALA A 222 14.71 1.40 27.06
N ALA A 223 14.98 0.58 28.08
CA ALA A 223 16.01 0.85 29.09
C ALA A 223 17.41 0.99 28.47
N ARG A 224 17.73 0.18 27.44
CA ARG A 224 19.01 0.25 26.72
C ARG A 224 19.14 1.54 25.89
N LEU A 225 18.06 1.97 25.25
CA LEU A 225 18.03 3.21 24.48
C LEU A 225 18.13 4.43 25.41
N GLU A 226 17.40 4.42 26.52
CA GLU A 226 17.45 5.47 27.54
C GLU A 226 18.85 5.61 28.16
N SER A 227 19.48 4.50 28.53
CA SER A 227 20.86 4.50 29.07
C SER A 227 21.89 5.04 28.07
N ALA A 228 21.60 4.99 26.77
CA ALA A 228 22.43 5.54 25.71
C ALA A 228 22.05 6.97 25.31
N GLY A 229 21.12 7.61 26.03
CA GLY A 229 20.63 8.95 25.74
C GLY A 229 19.86 9.06 24.43
N VAL A 230 19.12 8.01 24.05
CA VAL A 230 18.25 7.99 22.87
C VAL A 230 16.79 7.86 23.34
N PRO A 231 16.04 8.98 23.44
CA PRO A 231 14.62 8.94 23.76
C PRO A 231 13.86 8.13 22.69
N ALA A 232 13.12 7.12 23.12
CA ALA A 232 12.40 6.25 22.21
C ALA A 232 11.11 5.70 22.82
N ARG A 233 10.06 5.61 22.01
CA ARG A 233 8.83 4.91 22.34
C ARG A 233 8.87 3.51 21.74
N VAL A 234 8.85 2.50 22.59
CA VAL A 234 8.97 1.09 22.19
C VAL A 234 7.69 0.33 22.51
N PHE A 235 7.15 -0.39 21.55
CA PHE A 235 6.01 -1.27 21.78
C PHE A 235 6.02 -2.50 20.88
N GLY A 236 5.45 -3.59 21.39
CA GLY A 236 5.18 -4.80 20.62
C GLY A 236 4.01 -4.59 19.66
N ARG A 237 4.23 -4.91 18.39
CA ARG A 237 3.21 -4.96 17.34
C ARG A 237 2.94 -6.42 16.99
N GLU A 238 1.67 -6.79 17.03
CA GLU A 238 1.22 -8.08 16.52
C GLU A 238 1.10 -8.07 14.99
N LYS A 239 1.52 -9.18 14.38
CA LYS A 239 1.32 -9.45 12.95
C LYS A 239 -0.12 -9.89 12.73
N SER A 240 -0.70 -9.44 11.63
CA SER A 240 -2.07 -9.79 11.27
C SER A 240 -2.18 -11.30 10.94
N PRO A 241 -3.31 -11.96 11.26
CA PRO A 241 -3.53 -13.37 10.93
C PRO A 241 -3.24 -13.74 9.48
N TYR A 242 -3.67 -12.90 8.53
CA TYR A 242 -3.42 -13.09 7.11
C TYR A 242 -1.93 -12.97 6.76
N SER A 243 -1.20 -12.03 7.37
CA SER A 243 0.26 -11.89 7.18
C SER A 243 1.01 -13.13 7.67
N ILE A 244 0.56 -13.71 8.78
CA ILE A 244 1.08 -14.97 9.33
C ILE A 244 0.78 -16.12 8.38
N TRP A 245 -0.48 -16.26 7.96
CA TRP A 245 -0.90 -17.29 7.00
C TRP A 245 -0.05 -17.26 5.72
N ARG A 246 0.11 -16.08 5.13
CA ARG A 246 0.94 -15.85 3.93
C ARG A 246 2.39 -16.25 4.17
N LYS A 247 2.96 -15.98 5.35
CA LYS A 247 4.33 -16.39 5.72
C LYS A 247 4.45 -17.92 5.83
N LEU A 248 3.47 -18.58 6.45
CA LEU A 248 3.43 -20.04 6.61
C LEU A 248 3.32 -20.73 5.24
N GLN A 249 2.44 -20.26 4.37
CA GLN A 249 2.25 -20.81 3.03
C GLN A 249 3.54 -20.72 2.18
N ARG A 250 4.29 -19.61 2.28
CA ARG A 250 5.49 -19.40 1.46
C ARG A 250 6.73 -20.14 1.94
N LYS A 251 6.87 -20.38 3.24
CA LYS A 251 8.17 -20.80 3.81
C LYS A 251 8.18 -22.19 4.45
N SER A 252 7.04 -22.90 4.53
CA SER A 252 6.96 -24.21 5.18
C SER A 252 7.63 -24.24 6.57
N ILE A 253 7.53 -23.13 7.32
CA ILE A 253 8.15 -22.98 8.65
C ILE A 253 7.12 -23.41 9.72
N GLY A 254 7.60 -24.06 10.78
CA GLY A 254 6.78 -24.38 11.96
C GLY A 254 6.34 -23.13 12.72
N PHE A 255 5.08 -23.11 13.18
CA PHE A 255 4.47 -21.98 13.89
C PHE A 255 4.64 -22.11 15.41
N SER A 256 5.85 -21.79 15.91
CA SER A 256 6.21 -22.00 17.32
C SER A 256 7.01 -20.89 18.00
N GLN A 257 7.51 -19.88 17.28
CA GLN A 257 8.39 -18.85 17.85
C GLN A 257 7.68 -17.50 18.03
N MET A 258 8.04 -16.76 19.08
CA MET A 258 7.54 -15.40 19.34
C MET A 258 7.72 -14.46 18.14
N SER A 259 8.86 -14.57 17.45
CA SER A 259 9.19 -13.80 16.25
C SER A 259 8.25 -13.99 15.07
N ASP A 260 7.44 -15.06 15.08
CA ASP A 260 6.43 -15.28 14.04
C ASP A 260 5.15 -14.47 14.26
N ILE A 261 4.93 -13.98 15.48
CA ILE A 261 3.73 -13.27 15.91
C ILE A 261 4.01 -11.80 16.16
N TYR A 262 5.07 -11.53 16.93
CA TYR A 262 5.41 -10.18 17.36
C TYR A 262 6.58 -9.64 16.56
N ALA A 263 6.51 -8.35 16.26
CA ALA A 263 7.62 -7.50 15.92
C ALA A 263 7.61 -6.30 16.87
N PHE A 264 8.74 -5.65 17.09
CA PHE A 264 8.81 -4.48 17.95
C PHE A 264 8.97 -3.23 17.10
N ARG A 265 8.27 -2.17 17.49
CA ARG A 265 8.39 -0.87 16.86
C ARG A 265 9.08 0.07 17.83
N VAL A 266 10.12 0.74 17.34
CA VAL A 266 10.91 1.73 18.05
C VAL A 266 10.71 3.06 17.31
N ILE A 267 10.04 4.00 17.96
CA ILE A 267 9.80 5.33 17.44
C ILE A 267 10.75 6.32 18.12
N VAL A 268 11.51 7.05 17.32
CA VAL A 268 12.50 8.05 17.75
C VAL A 268 12.19 9.42 17.14
N GLU A 269 12.91 10.45 17.55
CA GLU A 269 12.66 11.82 17.11
C GLU A 269 13.23 12.10 15.71
N SER A 270 14.50 11.73 15.47
CA SER A 270 15.23 12.08 14.25
C SER A 270 15.72 10.87 13.44
N GLU A 271 16.10 11.10 12.18
CA GLU A 271 16.74 10.05 11.36
C GLU A 271 18.10 9.63 11.92
N GLU A 272 18.85 10.57 12.50
CA GLU A 272 20.11 10.27 13.19
C GLU A 272 19.87 9.32 14.37
N ASP A 273 18.82 9.57 15.15
CA ASP A 273 18.45 8.70 16.28
C ASP A 273 18.04 7.30 15.82
N CYS A 274 17.52 7.13 14.60
CA CYS A 274 17.25 5.80 14.07
C CYS A 274 18.54 4.97 13.98
N TYR A 275 19.61 5.58 13.45
CA TYR A 275 20.92 4.92 13.31
C TYR A 275 21.64 4.77 14.67
N ARG A 276 21.51 5.75 15.57
CA ARG A 276 22.01 5.63 16.95
C ARG A 276 21.32 4.48 17.68
N ALA A 277 20.00 4.39 17.61
CA ALA A 277 19.23 3.30 18.20
C ALA A 277 19.65 1.94 17.61
N LEU A 278 19.82 1.84 16.28
CA LEU A 278 20.33 0.63 15.64
C LEU A 278 21.69 0.21 16.24
N GLY A 279 22.64 1.14 16.34
CA GLY A 279 23.97 0.87 16.89
C GLY A 279 23.97 0.49 18.37
N VAL A 280 23.07 1.04 19.17
CA VAL A 280 22.86 0.63 20.58
C VAL A 280 22.36 -0.81 20.63
N LEU A 281 21.35 -1.15 19.82
CA LEU A 281 20.71 -2.47 19.82
C LEU A 281 21.64 -3.57 19.27
N HIS A 282 22.43 -3.28 18.23
CA HIS A 282 23.41 -4.23 17.67
C HIS A 282 24.62 -4.47 18.57
N ARG A 283 24.97 -3.52 19.44
CA ARG A 283 25.99 -3.74 20.49
C ARG A 283 25.44 -4.54 21.66
N ALA A 284 24.15 -4.44 21.93
CA ALA A 284 23.49 -5.21 22.97
C ALA A 284 23.23 -6.67 22.56
N TRP A 285 22.87 -6.90 21.29
CA TRP A 285 22.49 -8.21 20.77
C TRP A 285 23.03 -8.47 19.37
N SER A 286 23.49 -9.70 19.14
CA SER A 286 24.00 -10.11 17.84
C SER A 286 22.92 -10.01 16.76
N SER A 287 23.21 -9.26 15.70
CA SER A 287 22.35 -9.18 14.52
C SER A 287 22.34 -10.49 13.74
N VAL A 288 21.18 -10.89 13.23
CA VAL A 288 21.07 -12.04 12.33
C VAL A 288 21.48 -11.61 10.91
N PRO A 289 22.45 -12.30 10.27
CA PRO A 289 22.85 -12.01 8.89
C PRO A 289 21.66 -12.00 7.91
N ASP A 290 21.73 -11.16 6.88
CA ASP A 290 20.71 -10.98 5.83
C ASP A 290 19.31 -10.56 6.33
N ARG A 291 19.19 -10.17 7.61
CA ARG A 291 17.95 -9.70 8.24
C ARG A 291 17.99 -8.22 8.61
N PHE A 292 18.99 -7.49 8.14
CA PHE A 292 19.04 -6.05 8.19
C PHE A 292 18.60 -5.45 6.85
N LYS A 293 17.74 -4.44 6.87
CA LYS A 293 17.34 -3.66 5.70
C LYS A 293 17.21 -2.19 6.07
N ASP A 294 17.89 -1.33 5.33
CA ASP A 294 17.82 0.11 5.50
C ASP A 294 16.84 0.72 4.48
N PHE A 295 15.57 0.83 4.87
CA PHE A 295 14.58 1.54 4.04
C PHE A 295 14.55 3.05 4.31
N ILE A 296 15.39 3.59 5.19
CA ILE A 296 15.53 5.05 5.35
C ILE A 296 16.37 5.58 4.19
N SER A 297 17.52 4.94 3.95
CA SER A 297 18.44 5.23 2.84
C SER A 297 17.88 4.74 1.49
N THR A 298 17.17 3.60 1.49
CA THR A 298 16.51 3.06 0.29
C THR A 298 14.99 2.92 0.49
N PRO A 299 14.23 4.05 0.45
CA PRO A 299 12.78 4.01 0.59
C PRO A 299 12.12 3.08 -0.42
N LYS A 300 11.04 2.41 -0.02
CA LYS A 300 10.22 1.64 -0.96
C LYS A 300 9.44 2.58 -1.87
N ARG A 301 8.87 2.03 -2.96
CA ARG A 301 8.07 2.79 -3.94
C ARG A 301 6.89 3.56 -3.35
N ASN A 302 6.29 3.04 -2.28
CA ASN A 302 5.17 3.65 -1.58
C ASN A 302 5.61 4.62 -0.46
N ASN A 303 6.82 5.16 -0.55
CA ASN A 303 7.48 6.01 0.45
C ASN A 303 7.67 5.37 1.82
N TYR A 304 7.60 4.04 1.91
CA TYR A 304 7.86 3.35 3.17
C TYR A 304 9.31 3.51 3.60
N ARG A 305 9.52 4.04 4.82
CA ARG A 305 10.84 4.33 5.43
C ARG A 305 10.94 3.77 6.84
N SER A 306 11.94 2.91 7.09
CA SER A 306 12.24 2.34 8.41
C SER A 306 13.52 1.49 8.34
N LEU A 307 14.28 1.41 9.43
CA LEU A 307 15.31 0.39 9.59
C LEU A 307 14.67 -0.91 10.07
N HIS A 308 14.87 -1.99 9.35
CA HIS A 308 14.45 -3.32 9.78
C HIS A 308 15.67 -4.09 10.23
N THR A 309 15.60 -4.69 11.40
CA THR A 309 16.66 -5.57 11.88
C THR A 309 16.09 -6.74 12.66
N THR A 310 16.79 -7.87 12.63
CA THR A 310 16.50 -8.99 13.51
C THR A 310 17.73 -9.28 14.33
N VAL A 311 17.56 -9.37 15.65
CA VAL A 311 18.64 -9.69 16.59
C VAL A 311 18.33 -10.95 17.37
N VAL A 312 19.35 -11.59 17.93
CA VAL A 312 19.22 -12.69 18.89
C VAL A 312 19.30 -12.11 20.29
N GLY A 313 18.13 -11.91 20.89
CA GLY A 313 17.96 -11.39 22.23
C GLY A 313 18.25 -12.41 23.34
N PRO A 314 17.91 -12.06 24.59
CA PRO A 314 18.12 -12.91 25.75
C PRO A 314 17.48 -14.29 25.58
N ARG A 315 18.14 -15.35 26.08
CA ARG A 315 17.69 -16.75 25.97
C ARG A 315 17.55 -17.26 24.52
N GLY A 316 18.28 -16.68 23.57
CA GLY A 316 18.30 -17.11 22.17
C GLY A 316 17.06 -16.73 21.36
N MET A 317 16.21 -15.85 21.91
CA MET A 317 14.98 -15.41 21.29
C MET A 317 15.27 -14.51 20.09
N ARG A 318 14.63 -14.76 18.94
CA ARG A 318 14.71 -13.85 17.79
C ARG A 318 13.77 -12.67 18.00
N ILE A 319 14.29 -11.46 17.85
CA ILE A 319 13.54 -10.21 18.01
C ILE A 319 13.63 -9.45 16.68
N GLU A 320 12.49 -9.35 15.98
CA GLU A 320 12.36 -8.52 14.78
C GLU A 320 11.96 -7.10 15.20
N MET A 321 12.70 -6.08 14.75
CA MET A 321 12.51 -4.68 15.14
C MET A 321 12.39 -3.78 13.91
N GLN A 322 11.55 -2.75 14.04
CA GLN A 322 11.39 -1.66 13.09
C GLN A 322 11.70 -0.35 13.81
N ILE A 323 12.74 0.37 13.35
CA ILE A 323 13.15 1.66 13.92
C ILE A 323 12.81 2.74 12.90
N ARG A 324 12.13 3.80 13.34
CA ARG A 324 11.69 4.91 12.47
C ARG A 324 11.32 6.14 13.28
N THR A 325 11.21 7.29 12.62
CA THR A 325 10.73 8.52 13.25
C THR A 325 9.20 8.56 13.35
N GLU A 326 8.65 9.49 14.13
CA GLU A 326 7.20 9.73 14.19
C GLU A 326 6.63 10.12 12.81
N ALA A 327 7.35 10.95 12.05
CA ALA A 327 6.96 11.33 10.69
C ALA A 327 6.95 10.13 9.73
N MET A 328 7.97 9.27 9.82
CA MET A 328 8.01 8.02 9.06
C MET A 328 6.92 7.03 9.51
N ASP A 329 6.56 6.98 10.80
CA ASP A 329 5.46 6.15 11.28
C ASP A 329 4.14 6.56 10.63
N ARG A 330 3.84 7.86 10.62
CA ARG A 330 2.64 8.41 9.97
C ARG A 330 2.58 8.06 8.49
N VAL A 331 3.64 8.35 7.72
CA VAL A 331 3.71 8.00 6.28
C VAL A 331 3.58 6.49 6.06
N ASN A 332 4.16 5.65 6.92
CA ASN A 332 4.09 4.20 6.75
C ASN A 332 2.71 3.60 7.05
N GLU A 333 1.89 4.25 7.88
CA GLU A 333 0.54 3.76 8.22
C GLU A 333 -0.53 4.38 7.32
N GLU A 334 -0.38 5.66 6.95
CA GLU A 334 -1.38 6.47 6.23
C GLU A 334 -1.02 6.71 4.75
N GLY A 335 0.24 6.51 4.33
CA GLY A 335 0.67 6.61 2.94
C GLY A 335 0.57 8.03 2.37
N VAL A 336 0.08 8.13 1.12
CA VAL A 336 -0.28 9.39 0.45
C VAL A 336 -1.02 10.38 1.34
N ALA A 337 -1.92 9.87 2.19
CA ALA A 337 -2.78 10.71 3.00
C ALA A 337 -1.99 11.53 4.04
N ALA A 338 -0.84 11.01 4.49
CA ALA A 338 0.04 11.72 5.42
C ALA A 338 0.66 13.01 4.84
N HIS A 339 0.56 13.21 3.52
CA HIS A 339 1.09 14.36 2.80
C HIS A 339 0.05 15.48 2.57
N PHE A 340 -1.19 15.33 3.06
CA PHE A 340 -2.15 16.43 3.06
C PHE A 340 -1.81 17.41 4.19
N ARG A 341 -1.52 18.67 3.83
CA ARG A 341 -1.08 19.73 4.76
C ARG A 341 -1.56 21.09 4.28
N TYR A 342 -1.43 22.09 5.15
CA TYR A 342 -1.62 23.48 4.79
C TYR A 342 -0.48 24.03 3.95
N LYS A 343 -0.81 24.66 2.81
CA LYS A 343 0.11 25.44 1.98
C LYS A 343 -0.63 26.68 1.43
N ASP A 344 -0.04 27.86 1.57
CA ASP A 344 -0.56 29.13 1.03
C ASP A 344 -2.07 29.37 1.30
N ALA A 345 -2.49 29.13 2.54
CA ALA A 345 -3.87 29.28 3.04
C ALA A 345 -4.91 28.27 2.50
N SER A 346 -4.50 27.21 1.81
CA SER A 346 -5.37 26.08 1.45
C SER A 346 -4.82 24.75 2.00
N TYR A 347 -5.71 23.83 2.38
CA TYR A 347 -5.36 22.48 2.83
C TYR A 347 -5.44 21.52 1.65
N GLY A 348 -4.34 20.85 1.31
CA GLY A 348 -4.28 19.99 0.12
C GLY A 348 -3.05 19.11 0.07
N LEU A 349 -2.91 18.36 -1.03
CA LEU A 349 -1.78 17.46 -1.25
C LEU A 349 -0.48 18.26 -1.47
N ASP A 350 0.48 18.15 -0.54
CA ASP A 350 1.76 18.85 -0.62
C ASP A 350 2.84 17.98 -1.29
N LEU A 351 2.89 18.03 -2.63
CA LEU A 351 3.87 17.29 -3.43
C LEU A 351 5.31 17.78 -3.20
N GLU A 352 5.51 19.09 -2.99
CA GLU A 352 6.83 19.68 -2.77
C GLU A 352 7.38 19.31 -1.39
N GLY A 353 6.57 19.38 -0.33
CA GLY A 353 6.96 18.95 1.00
C GLY A 353 7.19 17.42 1.08
N MET A 354 6.48 16.64 0.27
CA MET A 354 6.74 15.22 0.10
C MET A 354 8.11 14.97 -0.54
N GLU A 355 8.46 15.67 -1.62
CA GLU A 355 9.77 15.55 -2.28
C GLU A 355 10.91 16.02 -1.36
N ALA A 356 10.72 17.14 -0.65
CA ALA A 356 11.67 17.65 0.34
C ALA A 356 11.92 16.67 1.51
N ALA A 357 10.92 15.88 1.89
CA ALA A 357 11.03 14.83 2.90
C ALA A 357 11.64 13.51 2.36
N GLY A 358 12.15 13.51 1.12
CA GLY A 358 12.70 12.34 0.44
C GLY A 358 11.64 11.36 -0.08
N GLY A 359 10.38 11.78 -0.11
CA GLY A 359 9.27 11.04 -0.72
C GLY A 359 9.27 11.15 -2.24
N ARG A 360 8.64 10.19 -2.90
CA ARG A 360 8.42 10.16 -4.36
C ARG A 360 6.93 10.27 -4.64
N ASP A 361 6.59 10.74 -5.84
CA ASP A 361 5.21 10.73 -6.32
C ASP A 361 4.61 9.31 -6.24
N PRO A 362 3.58 9.08 -5.38
CA PRO A 362 2.99 7.77 -5.16
C PRO A 362 2.23 7.24 -6.39
N LEU A 363 1.80 8.15 -7.28
CA LEU A 363 1.17 7.80 -8.55
C LEU A 363 2.17 7.62 -9.69
N ALA A 364 3.45 7.99 -9.52
CA ALA A 364 4.43 7.93 -10.63
C ALA A 364 4.51 6.55 -11.27
N ASN A 365 4.47 5.48 -10.47
CA ASN A 365 4.50 4.11 -10.99
C ASN A 365 3.19 3.73 -11.66
N LEU A 366 2.04 4.13 -11.11
CA LEU A 366 0.74 3.92 -11.75
C LEU A 366 0.68 4.63 -13.11
N ARG A 367 1.18 5.88 -13.19
CA ARG A 367 1.29 6.65 -14.43
C ARG A 367 2.26 6.02 -15.42
N GLN A 368 3.40 5.50 -14.98
CA GLN A 368 4.32 4.74 -15.85
C GLN A 368 3.64 3.48 -16.40
N LEU A 369 2.86 2.78 -15.59
CA LEU A 369 2.09 1.62 -16.01
C LEU A 369 1.02 2.01 -17.04
N VAL A 370 0.35 3.16 -16.85
CA VAL A 370 -0.57 3.75 -17.84
C VAL A 370 0.12 4.10 -19.14
N GLN A 371 1.30 4.72 -19.10
CA GLN A 371 2.06 5.04 -20.31
C GLN A 371 2.39 3.78 -21.11
N VAL A 372 2.76 2.69 -20.46
CA VAL A 372 2.95 1.39 -21.13
C VAL A 372 1.63 0.88 -21.72
N LEU A 373 0.51 1.04 -21.01
CA LEU A 373 -0.83 0.66 -21.50
C LEU A 373 -1.27 1.48 -22.73
N GLU A 374 -0.87 2.75 -22.85
CA GLU A 374 -1.19 3.61 -24.00
C GLU A 374 -0.46 3.22 -25.29
N HIS A 375 0.68 2.51 -25.21
CA HIS A 375 1.55 2.20 -26.35
C HIS A 375 1.36 0.80 -26.97
N GLY A 376 0.27 0.08 -26.67
CA GLY A 376 -0.30 -0.91 -27.60
C GLY A 376 0.14 -2.38 -27.51
N GLY A 377 0.43 -2.92 -26.31
CA GLY A 377 0.59 -4.38 -26.12
C GLY A 377 -0.74 -5.13 -25.89
N ASP A 378 -0.70 -6.47 -25.95
CA ASP A 378 -1.84 -7.34 -25.65
C ASP A 378 -2.32 -7.11 -24.21
N ALA A 379 -3.62 -6.84 -24.05
CA ALA A 379 -4.19 -6.36 -22.80
C ALA A 379 -4.12 -7.41 -21.69
N GLU A 380 -4.27 -8.71 -22.02
CA GLU A 380 -4.21 -9.79 -21.03
C GLU A 380 -2.79 -10.01 -20.49
N GLU A 381 -1.80 -10.09 -21.37
CA GLU A 381 -0.40 -10.30 -21.00
C GLU A 381 0.13 -9.10 -20.19
N LEU A 382 -0.21 -7.87 -20.58
CA LEU A 382 0.13 -6.65 -19.84
C LEU A 382 -0.50 -6.59 -18.44
N VAL A 383 -1.68 -7.15 -18.25
CA VAL A 383 -2.38 -7.15 -16.95
C VAL A 383 -1.80 -8.19 -16.01
N GLU A 384 -1.39 -9.35 -16.52
CA GLU A 384 -0.55 -10.26 -15.74
C GLU A 384 0.77 -9.59 -15.34
N HIS A 385 1.41 -8.83 -16.24
CA HIS A 385 2.63 -8.09 -15.92
C HIS A 385 2.42 -6.95 -14.91
N ALA A 386 1.34 -6.18 -15.04
CA ALA A 386 0.95 -5.15 -14.08
C ALA A 386 0.73 -5.75 -12.70
N LYS A 387 -0.02 -6.87 -12.63
CA LYS A 387 -0.21 -7.66 -11.41
C LYS A 387 1.14 -8.07 -10.86
N LEU A 388 2.02 -8.68 -11.65
CA LEU A 388 3.35 -9.13 -11.21
C LEU A 388 4.18 -7.98 -10.62
N GLU A 389 4.21 -6.80 -11.25
CA GLU A 389 4.93 -5.63 -10.70
C GLU A 389 4.30 -5.09 -9.41
N MET A 390 2.98 -5.19 -9.25
CA MET A 390 2.26 -4.81 -8.02
C MET A 390 2.42 -5.85 -6.89
N PHE A 391 2.67 -7.12 -7.22
CA PHE A 391 2.69 -8.23 -6.26
C PHE A 391 4.08 -8.62 -5.74
N LEU A 392 5.15 -8.27 -6.46
CA LEU A 392 6.49 -8.76 -6.13
C LEU A 392 7.19 -7.88 -5.07
N ASP A 393 7.70 -8.54 -4.02
CA ASP A 393 8.73 -7.96 -3.14
C ASP A 393 9.88 -7.42 -4.02
N GLN A 394 10.60 -6.38 -3.59
CA GLN A 394 11.63 -5.77 -4.44
C GLN A 394 13.04 -6.26 -4.12
N VAL A 395 13.88 -6.20 -5.15
CA VAL A 395 15.34 -6.27 -5.03
C VAL A 395 15.95 -4.93 -5.46
N PHE A 396 16.94 -4.48 -4.70
CA PHE A 396 17.66 -3.22 -4.89
C PHE A 396 19.07 -3.51 -5.36
N VAL A 397 19.39 -3.08 -6.57
CA VAL A 397 20.69 -3.32 -7.22
C VAL A 397 21.33 -2.00 -7.62
N PHE A 398 22.65 -1.99 -7.73
CA PHE A 398 23.43 -0.80 -8.03
C PHE A 398 24.04 -0.90 -9.43
N THR A 399 24.11 0.23 -10.12
CA THR A 399 25.02 0.39 -11.27
C THR A 399 26.47 0.50 -10.75
N PRO A 400 27.49 0.29 -11.60
CA PRO A 400 28.89 0.50 -11.21
C PRO A 400 29.20 1.94 -10.80
N LYS A 401 28.36 2.90 -11.23
CA LYS A 401 28.44 4.32 -10.85
C LYS A 401 27.71 4.65 -9.54
N GLY A 402 27.21 3.65 -8.82
CA GLY A 402 26.50 3.83 -7.54
C GLY A 402 25.03 4.23 -7.67
N LYS A 403 24.48 4.38 -8.88
CA LYS A 403 23.03 4.63 -9.05
C LYS A 403 22.22 3.39 -8.64
N LEU A 404 21.24 3.58 -7.76
CA LEU A 404 20.30 2.56 -7.31
C LEU A 404 19.19 2.29 -8.35
N VAL A 405 18.89 1.02 -8.59
CA VAL A 405 17.79 0.56 -9.46
C VAL A 405 16.95 -0.47 -8.69
N SER A 406 15.63 -0.27 -8.64
CA SER A 406 14.70 -1.18 -7.97
C SER A 406 13.97 -2.07 -8.98
N LEU A 407 14.04 -3.39 -8.77
CA LEU A 407 13.42 -4.40 -9.64
C LEU A 407 12.52 -5.34 -8.82
N PRO A 408 11.56 -6.05 -9.43
CA PRO A 408 10.82 -7.09 -8.74
C PRO A 408 11.72 -8.25 -8.33
N ARG A 409 11.39 -8.95 -7.24
CA ARG A 409 12.14 -10.11 -6.75
C ARG A 409 12.09 -11.22 -7.78
N GLY A 410 13.26 -11.80 -8.03
CA GLY A 410 13.45 -12.78 -9.11
C GLY A 410 13.83 -12.14 -10.44
N ALA A 411 13.84 -10.81 -10.54
CA ALA A 411 14.37 -10.12 -11.72
C ALA A 411 15.80 -10.57 -12.03
N MET A 412 16.06 -10.58 -13.33
CA MET A 412 17.32 -11.04 -13.92
C MET A 412 18.07 -9.86 -14.56
N PRO A 413 19.36 -10.04 -14.89
CA PRO A 413 20.19 -9.04 -15.57
C PRO A 413 19.55 -8.33 -16.77
N LEU A 414 18.72 -9.02 -17.55
CA LEU A 414 18.05 -8.40 -18.70
C LEU A 414 16.97 -7.39 -18.27
N ASP A 415 16.22 -7.69 -17.19
CA ASP A 415 15.30 -6.72 -16.57
C ASP A 415 16.04 -5.46 -16.09
N PHE A 416 17.22 -5.64 -15.49
CA PHE A 416 18.06 -4.51 -15.08
C PHE A 416 18.52 -3.65 -16.26
N ALA A 417 18.96 -4.28 -17.35
CA ALA A 417 19.42 -3.58 -18.55
C ALA A 417 18.31 -2.69 -19.14
N TYR A 418 17.09 -3.22 -19.28
CA TYR A 418 15.93 -2.46 -19.77
C TYR A 418 15.43 -1.40 -18.78
N ALA A 419 15.56 -1.65 -17.47
CA ALA A 419 15.25 -0.64 -16.46
C ALA A 419 16.22 0.54 -16.49
N VAL A 420 17.50 0.31 -16.83
CA VAL A 420 18.49 1.38 -17.01
C VAL A 420 18.18 2.20 -18.27
N HIS A 421 18.04 1.56 -19.43
CA HIS A 421 17.67 2.21 -20.69
C HIS A 421 17.33 1.16 -21.76
N THR A 422 16.36 1.44 -22.66
CA THR A 422 15.97 0.51 -23.74
C THR A 422 17.17 0.08 -24.59
N SER A 423 18.00 1.05 -25.03
CA SER A 423 19.20 0.74 -25.81
C SER A 423 20.18 -0.19 -25.06
N VAL A 424 20.23 -0.11 -23.72
CA VAL A 424 21.13 -0.93 -22.89
C VAL A 424 20.62 -2.37 -22.86
N GLY A 425 19.30 -2.54 -22.72
CA GLY A 425 18.62 -3.83 -22.88
C GLY A 425 18.86 -4.44 -24.26
N ASP A 426 18.60 -3.68 -25.33
CA ASP A 426 18.68 -4.18 -26.72
C ASP A 426 20.06 -4.70 -27.09
N THR A 427 21.11 -4.10 -26.51
CA THR A 427 22.50 -4.45 -26.79
C THR A 427 23.11 -5.35 -25.70
N CYS A 428 22.33 -5.87 -24.77
CA CYS A 428 22.83 -6.70 -23.67
C CYS A 428 23.30 -8.07 -24.18
N ILE A 429 24.61 -8.34 -24.09
CA ILE A 429 25.21 -9.63 -24.47
C ILE A 429 25.71 -10.43 -23.26
N GLY A 430 25.79 -9.81 -22.09
CA GLY A 430 26.28 -10.44 -20.87
C GLY A 430 26.25 -9.48 -19.69
N VAL A 431 26.62 -9.99 -18.52
CA VAL A 431 26.59 -9.23 -17.27
C VAL A 431 27.75 -9.61 -16.36
N LYS A 432 28.24 -8.63 -15.61
CA LYS A 432 29.00 -8.90 -14.38
C LYS A 432 28.17 -8.50 -13.17
N ILE A 433 28.15 -9.35 -12.16
CA ILE A 433 27.51 -9.09 -10.88
C ILE A 433 28.61 -9.11 -9.83
N ASN A 434 28.77 -8.00 -9.10
CA ASN A 434 29.84 -7.80 -8.11
C ASN A 434 31.25 -8.03 -8.70
N GLY A 435 31.46 -7.63 -9.97
CA GLY A 435 32.73 -7.77 -10.68
C GLY A 435 32.96 -9.13 -11.37
N GLU A 436 32.13 -10.14 -11.09
CA GLU A 436 32.25 -11.47 -11.68
C GLU A 436 31.27 -11.69 -12.83
N LEU A 437 31.72 -12.35 -13.92
CA LEU A 437 30.83 -12.75 -15.00
C LEU A 437 29.80 -13.77 -14.50
N LYS A 438 28.52 -13.49 -14.70
CA LYS A 438 27.41 -14.39 -14.34
C LYS A 438 26.49 -14.64 -15.55
N PRO A 439 25.79 -15.78 -15.59
CA PRO A 439 24.75 -16.03 -16.59
C PRO A 439 23.61 -15.00 -16.51
N LEU A 440 22.97 -14.70 -17.65
CA LEU A 440 21.79 -13.80 -17.68
C LEU A 440 20.58 -14.36 -16.91
N ARG A 441 20.56 -15.67 -16.63
CA ARG A 441 19.52 -16.32 -15.80
C ARG A 441 19.72 -16.18 -14.29
N THR A 442 20.78 -15.50 -13.86
CA THR A 442 21.08 -15.34 -12.43
C THR A 442 20.09 -14.36 -11.82
N GLY A 443 19.33 -14.81 -10.81
CA GLY A 443 18.44 -13.92 -10.07
C GLY A 443 19.24 -12.87 -9.28
N LEU A 444 18.80 -11.62 -9.37
CA LEU A 444 19.42 -10.49 -8.69
C LEU A 444 19.04 -10.42 -7.20
N ASN A 445 20.00 -10.07 -6.35
CA ASN A 445 19.82 -9.92 -4.91
C ASN A 445 20.03 -8.46 -4.46
N ASN A 446 19.57 -8.15 -3.25
CA ASN A 446 19.81 -6.82 -2.66
C ASN A 446 21.31 -6.57 -2.49
N GLY A 447 21.77 -5.41 -2.94
CA GLY A 447 23.16 -4.99 -2.83
C GLY A 447 24.04 -5.36 -4.01
N ASP A 448 23.55 -6.16 -4.96
CA ASP A 448 24.32 -6.55 -6.14
C ASP A 448 24.67 -5.32 -7.00
N VAL A 449 25.94 -5.21 -7.37
CA VAL A 449 26.43 -4.25 -8.36
C VAL A 449 26.42 -4.91 -9.73
N VAL A 450 25.55 -4.43 -10.63
CA VAL A 450 25.30 -5.03 -11.94
C VAL A 450 25.91 -4.18 -13.05
N GLU A 451 26.87 -4.73 -13.76
CA GLU A 451 27.51 -4.15 -14.94
C GLU A 451 27.03 -4.87 -16.20
N VAL A 452 26.30 -4.16 -17.07
CA VAL A 452 25.80 -4.72 -18.33
C VAL A 452 26.89 -4.63 -19.40
N ILE A 453 27.23 -5.77 -20.00
CA ILE A 453 28.15 -5.85 -21.13
C ILE A 453 27.33 -5.66 -22.41
N ARG A 454 27.69 -4.63 -23.19
CA ARG A 454 26.94 -4.23 -24.39
C ARG A 454 27.68 -4.66 -25.66
N GLY A 455 26.94 -5.24 -26.59
CA GLY A 455 27.37 -5.51 -27.96
C GLY A 455 27.22 -4.29 -28.86
N SER A 456 27.82 -4.36 -30.05
CA SER A 456 27.76 -3.30 -31.07
C SER A 456 26.44 -3.29 -31.86
N LYS A 457 25.64 -4.35 -31.77
CA LYS A 457 24.35 -4.49 -32.45
C LYS A 457 23.27 -4.95 -31.46
N PRO A 458 22.00 -4.55 -31.66
CA PRO A 458 20.88 -5.13 -30.95
C PRO A 458 20.83 -6.65 -31.19
N VAL A 459 20.76 -7.44 -30.12
CA VAL A 459 20.64 -8.90 -30.18
C VAL A 459 19.59 -9.32 -29.17
N VAL A 460 18.54 -9.97 -29.65
CA VAL A 460 17.52 -10.58 -28.80
C VAL A 460 18.00 -11.99 -28.43
N PRO A 461 18.28 -12.30 -27.16
CA PRO A 461 18.71 -13.64 -26.76
C PRO A 461 17.64 -14.69 -27.14
N PRO A 462 18.05 -15.90 -27.57
CA PRO A 462 17.14 -17.03 -27.68
C PRO A 462 16.46 -17.25 -26.32
N ASP A 463 15.13 -17.40 -26.33
CA ASP A 463 14.32 -17.58 -25.12
C ASP A 463 14.40 -16.41 -24.12
N TRP A 464 14.59 -15.17 -24.60
CA TRP A 464 14.61 -13.95 -23.77
C TRP A 464 13.42 -13.80 -22.81
N ARG A 465 12.25 -14.38 -23.14
CA ARG A 465 11.07 -14.40 -22.28
C ARG A 465 11.33 -15.14 -20.96
N SER A 466 12.13 -16.21 -20.98
CA SER A 466 12.50 -16.92 -19.74
C SER A 466 13.59 -16.20 -18.93
N LEU A 467 14.25 -15.20 -19.53
CA LEU A 467 15.30 -14.36 -18.92
C LEU A 467 14.77 -13.01 -18.40
N THR A 468 13.46 -12.78 -18.48
CA THR A 468 12.81 -11.53 -18.08
C THR A 468 11.60 -11.79 -17.20
N VAL A 469 11.43 -10.96 -16.18
CA VAL A 469 10.30 -10.99 -15.26
C VAL A 469 9.41 -9.75 -15.42
N THR A 470 10.00 -8.62 -15.77
CA THR A 470 9.31 -7.33 -15.88
C THR A 470 8.56 -7.21 -17.20
N GLY A 471 7.39 -6.57 -17.18
CA GLY A 471 6.63 -6.28 -18.41
C GLY A 471 7.45 -5.40 -19.37
N ARG A 472 8.19 -4.42 -18.83
CA ARG A 472 9.03 -3.50 -19.61
C ARG A 472 10.15 -4.20 -20.38
N ALA A 473 10.76 -5.25 -19.83
CA ALA A 473 11.79 -6.00 -20.56
C ALA A 473 11.18 -6.98 -21.56
N ARG A 474 9.86 -7.25 -21.46
CA ARG A 474 9.16 -8.17 -22.34
C ARG A 474 8.42 -7.51 -23.49
N SER A 475 7.98 -6.27 -23.33
CA SER A 475 7.43 -5.40 -24.37
C SER A 475 8.54 -4.81 -25.22
#